data_AF-O84606-F1
#
_entry.id   AF-O84606-F1
#
_cell.length_a   1.000
_cell.length_b   1.000
_cell.length_c   1.000
_cell.angle_alpha   90.00
_cell.angle_beta   90.00
_cell.angle_gamma   90.00
#
_symmetry.space_group_name_H-M   'P 1'
#
loop_
_entity.id
_entity.type
_entity.pdbx_description
1 polymer ?
#
loop_
_entity_poly.entity_id
_entity_poly.type
_entity_poly.pdbx_seq_one_letter_code
_entity_poly.pdbx_strand_id
1 'polypeptide(L)'
;MLANRLFLITLLGLSSSVYGAGKAPSLQAILAEVEDTSSRLHAHHNELAMISERLDEQDTKLQQLSSTQDHNLPRQVQRLETDQKALAKTLAILSQSVQDIRSSVQNKLQEIQQEQKKLAQNLRALRNSLQALVDGSSPENYIDFLTGETPEHIHIVKQGETLSKIASKYNIPVVELKKLNKLNSDTIFTDQRIRLPKKK
;
A
#
# COMPACT_ATOMS: atom_id res chain seq x y z
N MET A 1 46.79 0.36 66.11
CA MET A 1 47.48 1.69 66.16
C MET A 1 48.87 1.72 65.50
N LEU A 2 49.59 0.60 65.29
CA LEU A 2 50.90 0.63 64.61
C LEU A 2 50.84 0.81 63.08
N ALA A 3 49.81 0.25 62.40
CA ALA A 3 49.70 0.33 60.94
C ALA A 3 49.52 1.78 60.42
N ASN A 4 48.87 2.65 61.21
CA ASN A 4 48.65 4.05 60.82
C ASN A 4 49.90 4.93 61.01
N ARG A 5 50.84 4.51 61.87
CA ARG A 5 52.12 5.21 62.05
C ARG A 5 53.15 4.84 60.99
N LEU A 6 53.13 3.60 60.52
CA LEU A 6 54.01 3.14 59.45
C LEU A 6 53.71 3.82 58.11
N PHE A 7 52.43 4.07 57.82
CA PHE A 7 51.99 4.75 56.59
C PHE A 7 52.44 6.22 56.54
N LEU A 8 52.43 6.93 57.68
CA LEU A 8 52.96 8.29 57.81
C LEU A 8 54.48 8.35 57.59
N ILE A 9 55.23 7.34 58.04
CA ILE A 9 56.70 7.27 57.86
C ILE A 9 57.06 7.03 56.39
N THR A 10 56.28 6.21 55.67
CA THR A 10 56.47 5.99 54.23
C THR A 10 56.00 7.17 53.37
N LEU A 11 54.94 7.89 53.77
CA LEU A 11 54.42 9.04 53.02
C LEU A 11 55.31 10.30 53.20
N LEU A 12 55.98 10.44 54.36
CA LEU A 12 56.90 11.54 54.64
C LEU A 12 58.32 11.31 54.11
N GLY A 13 58.59 10.19 53.45
CA GLY A 13 59.88 9.93 52.80
C GLY A 13 61.09 10.18 53.71
N LEU A 14 61.00 9.83 55.00
CA LEU A 14 62.12 9.92 55.93
C LEU A 14 63.22 9.00 55.43
N SER A 15 64.29 9.60 54.93
CA SER A 15 65.42 8.92 54.35
C SER A 15 66.03 7.99 55.40
N SER A 16 66.07 6.69 55.12
CA SER A 16 66.79 5.70 55.95
C SER A 16 68.29 6.03 56.10
N SER A 17 68.78 7.03 55.37
CA SER A 17 70.15 7.53 55.36
C SER A 17 70.62 8.18 56.67
N VAL A 18 69.71 8.60 57.56
CA VAL A 18 70.08 9.24 58.84
C VAL A 18 70.38 8.20 59.94
N TYR A 19 69.91 6.96 59.77
CA TYR A 19 70.19 5.83 60.67
C TYR A 19 71.35 4.95 60.14
N GLY A 20 72.48 5.58 59.82
CA GLY A 20 73.72 4.87 59.55
C GLY A 20 74.38 4.43 60.86
N ALA A 21 74.34 3.12 61.16
CA ALA A 21 75.15 2.46 62.20
C ALA A 21 75.16 3.14 63.59
N GLY A 22 74.05 3.07 64.33
CA GLY A 22 74.04 3.14 65.80
C GLY A 22 74.45 4.47 66.47
N LYS A 23 74.66 5.57 65.74
CA LYS A 23 74.91 6.92 66.30
C LYS A 23 73.68 7.82 66.14
N ALA A 24 73.36 8.58 67.19
CA ALA A 24 72.31 9.59 67.13
C ALA A 24 72.67 10.67 66.11
N PRO A 25 71.74 11.07 65.23
CA PRO A 25 72.01 12.06 64.20
C PRO A 25 72.29 13.45 64.79
N SER A 26 73.13 14.24 64.10
CA SER A 26 73.39 15.63 64.49
C SER A 26 72.15 16.49 64.25
N LEU A 27 71.97 17.53 65.08
CA LEU A 27 70.86 18.48 64.92
C LEU A 27 70.81 19.08 63.51
N GLN A 28 71.96 19.29 62.88
CA GLN A 28 72.07 19.83 61.53
C GLN A 28 71.56 18.86 60.45
N ALA A 29 71.76 17.54 60.63
CA ALA A 29 71.20 16.53 59.74
C ALA A 29 69.68 16.41 59.88
N ILE A 30 69.16 16.54 61.11
CA ILE A 30 67.71 16.56 61.37
C ILE A 30 67.07 17.79 60.73
N LEU A 31 67.70 18.97 60.86
CA LEU A 31 67.20 20.21 60.25
C LEU A 31 67.16 20.13 58.72
N ALA A 32 68.21 19.57 58.08
CA ALA A 32 68.24 19.39 56.64
C ALA A 32 67.13 18.45 56.12
N GLU A 33 66.86 17.34 56.82
CA GLU A 33 65.75 16.43 56.45
C GLU A 33 64.38 17.10 56.67
N VAL A 34 64.21 17.90 57.73
CA VAL A 34 62.97 18.66 57.96
C VAL A 34 62.74 19.68 56.84
N GLU A 35 63.78 20.36 56.38
CA GLU A 35 63.69 21.35 55.29
C GLU A 35 63.39 20.69 53.94
N ASP A 36 64.01 19.54 53.66
CA ASP A 36 63.75 18.75 52.46
C ASP A 36 62.33 18.12 52.46
N THR A 37 61.89 17.56 53.59
CA THR A 37 60.52 17.03 53.72
C THR A 37 59.46 18.14 53.62
N SER A 38 59.74 19.33 54.15
CA SER A 38 58.88 20.51 53.97
C SER A 38 58.79 20.91 52.49
N SER A 39 59.91 20.88 51.77
CA SER A 39 59.95 21.19 50.34
C SER A 39 59.17 20.17 49.50
N ARG A 40 59.30 18.87 49.82
CA ARG A 40 58.50 17.79 49.21
C ARG A 40 57.01 17.95 49.52
N LEU A 41 56.65 18.33 50.75
CA LEU A 41 55.27 18.59 51.14
C LEU A 41 54.67 19.78 50.36
N HIS A 42 55.43 20.85 50.16
CA HIS A 42 55.01 21.99 49.34
C HIS A 42 54.81 21.61 47.87
N ALA A 43 55.71 20.77 47.31
CA ALA A 43 55.55 20.27 45.95
C ALA A 43 54.26 19.44 45.79
N HIS A 44 53.99 18.52 46.71
CA HIS A 44 52.75 17.74 46.71
C HIS A 44 51.50 18.60 46.92
N HIS A 45 51.58 19.65 47.73
CA HIS A 45 50.47 20.60 47.87
C HIS A 45 50.13 21.28 46.54
N ASN A 46 51.13 21.68 45.77
CA ASN A 46 50.94 22.26 44.45
C ASN A 46 50.36 21.25 43.45
N GLU A 47 50.84 20.01 43.47
CA GLU A 47 50.26 18.93 42.65
C GLU A 47 48.78 18.69 42.97
N LEU A 48 48.43 18.66 44.26
CA LEU A 48 47.04 18.51 44.70
C LEU A 48 46.16 19.68 44.26
N ALA A 49 46.68 20.91 44.29
CA ALA A 49 45.97 22.09 43.79
C ALA A 49 45.70 21.99 42.27
N MET A 50 46.71 21.59 41.49
CA MET A 50 46.55 21.37 40.03
C MET A 50 45.56 20.24 39.72
N ILE A 51 45.56 19.17 40.53
CA ILE A 51 44.61 18.05 40.36
C ILE A 51 43.19 18.51 40.69
N SER A 52 43.00 19.32 41.74
CA SER A 52 41.69 19.88 42.09
C SER A 52 41.11 20.74 40.97
N GLU A 53 41.93 21.64 40.40
CA GLU A 53 41.51 22.49 39.29
C GLU A 53 41.11 21.66 38.05
N ARG A 54 41.88 20.60 37.75
CA ARG A 54 41.53 19.67 36.66
C ARG A 54 40.25 18.88 36.92
N LEU A 55 39.93 18.56 38.17
CA LEU A 55 38.65 17.92 38.53
C LEU A 55 37.48 18.89 38.32
N ASP A 56 37.62 20.15 38.74
CA ASP A 56 36.61 21.19 38.50
C ASP A 56 36.38 21.42 36.99
N GLU A 57 37.44 21.41 36.18
CA GLU A 57 37.34 21.45 34.72
C GLU A 57 36.61 20.24 34.12
N GLN A 58 36.78 19.05 34.72
CA GLN A 58 36.05 17.86 34.28
C GLN A 58 34.58 17.93 34.67
N ASP A 59 34.26 18.39 35.87
CA ASP A 59 32.88 18.55 36.34
C ASP A 59 32.13 19.59 35.48
N THR A 60 32.78 20.71 35.14
CA THR A 60 32.20 21.70 34.22
C THR A 60 31.99 21.13 32.81
N LYS A 61 32.93 20.34 32.28
CA LYS A 61 32.75 19.63 30.99
C LYS A 61 31.60 18.62 31.05
N LEU A 62 31.44 17.88 32.16
CA LEU A 62 30.33 16.95 32.34
C LEU A 62 28.97 17.67 32.44
N GLN A 63 28.92 18.84 33.08
CA GLN A 63 27.73 19.69 33.10
C GLN A 63 27.39 20.27 31.71
N GLN A 64 28.40 20.64 30.92
CA GLN A 64 28.21 21.09 29.53
C GLN A 64 27.77 19.95 28.61
N LEU A 65 28.31 18.74 28.77
CA LEU A 65 27.91 17.56 28.02
C LEU A 65 26.47 17.13 28.35
N SER A 66 26.09 17.17 29.63
CA SER A 66 24.72 16.83 30.05
C SER A 66 23.68 17.86 29.61
N SER A 67 24.04 19.15 29.52
CA SER A 67 23.17 20.19 28.97
C SER A 67 23.09 20.21 27.43
N THR A 68 24.10 19.66 26.74
CA THR A 68 24.10 19.52 25.27
C THR A 68 23.50 18.20 24.77
N GLN A 69 23.25 17.22 25.64
CA GLN A 69 22.54 16.00 25.28
C GLN A 69 21.10 16.35 24.89
N ASP A 70 20.81 16.33 23.58
CA ASP A 70 19.68 17.04 22.98
C ASP A 70 18.30 16.58 23.51
N HIS A 71 17.77 17.33 24.49
CA HIS A 71 16.45 17.08 25.10
C HIS A 71 15.30 17.23 24.09
N ASN A 72 15.59 17.64 22.84
CA ASN A 72 14.61 17.73 21.76
C ASN A 72 14.34 16.39 21.09
N LEU A 73 15.28 15.44 21.07
CA LEU A 73 15.12 14.22 20.28
C LEU A 73 13.92 13.36 20.75
N PRO A 74 13.71 13.11 22.06
CA PRO A 74 12.51 12.41 22.53
C PRO A 74 11.21 13.15 22.19
N ARG A 75 11.23 14.49 22.25
CA ARG A 75 10.07 15.32 21.89
C ARG A 75 9.77 15.27 20.39
N GLN A 76 10.80 15.25 19.55
CA GLN A 76 10.66 15.11 18.09
C GLN A 76 10.12 13.72 17.74
N VAL A 77 10.61 12.66 18.37
CA VAL A 77 10.09 11.29 18.21
C VAL A 77 8.62 11.23 18.61
N GLN A 78 8.25 11.79 19.76
CA GLN A 78 6.86 11.82 20.21
C GLN A 78 5.94 12.59 19.23
N ARG A 79 6.40 13.72 18.66
CA ARG A 79 5.65 14.44 17.62
C ARG A 79 5.47 13.60 16.37
N LEU A 80 6.53 12.95 15.88
CA LEU A 80 6.47 12.06 14.72
C LEU A 80 5.51 10.89 14.95
N GLU A 81 5.49 10.30 16.15
CA GLU A 81 4.53 9.24 16.51
C GLU A 81 3.07 9.75 16.49
N THR A 82 2.83 10.96 17.02
CA THR A 82 1.49 11.55 16.97
C THR A 82 1.05 11.87 15.54
N ASP A 83 1.95 12.37 14.70
CA ASP A 83 1.70 12.67 13.30
C ASP A 83 1.43 11.38 12.51
N GLN A 84 2.24 10.35 12.74
CA GLN A 84 2.03 9.03 12.14
C GLN A 84 0.66 8.45 12.51
N LYS A 85 0.25 8.60 13.78
CA LYS A 85 -1.08 8.16 14.24
C LYS A 85 -2.22 8.95 13.59
N ALA A 86 -2.05 10.26 13.40
CA ALA A 86 -3.02 11.09 12.69
C ALA A 86 -3.11 10.68 11.21
N LEU A 87 -1.98 10.45 10.55
CA LEU A 87 -1.91 9.96 9.17
C LEU A 87 -2.54 8.57 9.01
N ALA A 88 -2.33 7.66 9.97
CA ALA A 88 -2.97 6.35 9.94
C ALA A 88 -4.51 6.45 10.00
N LYS A 89 -5.04 7.38 10.80
CA LYS A 89 -6.48 7.63 10.87
C LYS A 89 -7.02 8.21 9.57
N THR A 90 -6.34 9.19 8.97
CA THR A 90 -6.78 9.77 7.70
C THR A 90 -6.74 8.75 6.57
N LEU A 91 -5.71 7.91 6.53
CA LEU A 91 -5.60 6.81 5.57
C LEU A 91 -6.77 5.82 5.71
N ALA A 92 -7.15 5.46 6.93
CA ALA A 92 -8.28 4.57 7.18
C ALA A 92 -9.63 5.16 6.70
N ILE A 93 -9.86 6.45 6.96
CA ILE A 93 -11.06 7.16 6.47
C ILE A 93 -11.07 7.18 4.94
N LEU A 94 -9.93 7.50 4.32
CA LEU A 94 -9.82 7.55 2.86
C LEU A 94 -10.02 6.16 2.25
N SER A 95 -9.45 5.10 2.83
CA SER A 95 -9.65 3.74 2.33
C SER A 95 -11.11 3.32 2.41
N GLN A 96 -11.80 3.71 3.48
CA GLN A 96 -13.23 3.44 3.62
C GLN A 96 -14.04 4.17 2.54
N SER A 97 -13.76 5.46 2.33
CA SER A 97 -14.44 6.25 1.29
C SER A 97 -14.23 5.66 -0.11
N VAL A 98 -13.01 5.22 -0.43
CA VAL A 98 -12.71 4.54 -1.70
C VAL A 98 -13.50 3.24 -1.83
N GLN A 99 -13.61 2.46 -0.75
CA GLN A 99 -14.37 1.22 -0.75
C GLN A 99 -15.87 1.47 -0.95
N ASP A 100 -16.42 2.50 -0.30
CA ASP A 100 -17.83 2.87 -0.44
C ASP A 100 -18.15 3.31 -1.87
N ILE A 101 -17.28 4.14 -2.46
CA ILE A 101 -17.38 4.56 -3.86
C ILE A 101 -17.34 3.33 -4.79
N ARG A 102 -16.42 2.40 -4.56
CA ARG A 102 -16.31 1.16 -5.33
C ARG A 102 -17.61 0.36 -5.29
N SER A 103 -18.20 0.17 -4.11
CA SER A 103 -19.48 -0.54 -3.98
C SER A 103 -20.63 0.21 -4.67
N SER A 104 -20.69 1.54 -4.57
CA SER A 104 -21.71 2.35 -5.25
C SER A 104 -21.62 2.21 -6.77
N VAL A 105 -20.40 2.28 -7.32
CA VAL A 105 -20.15 2.08 -8.76
C VAL A 105 -20.54 0.68 -9.20
N GLN A 106 -20.20 -0.35 -8.42
CA GLN A 106 -20.57 -1.73 -8.73
C GLN A 106 -22.09 -1.93 -8.77
N ASN A 107 -22.82 -1.38 -7.80
CA ASN A 107 -24.29 -1.46 -7.77
C ASN A 107 -24.91 -0.77 -8.98
N LYS A 108 -24.47 0.45 -9.30
CA LYS A 108 -24.97 1.18 -10.49
C LYS A 108 -24.68 0.43 -11.79
N LEU A 109 -23.51 -0.21 -11.90
CA LEU A 109 -23.19 -1.03 -13.06
C LEU A 109 -24.16 -2.21 -13.21
N GLN A 110 -24.51 -2.87 -12.11
CA GLN A 110 -25.49 -3.96 -12.13
C GLN A 110 -26.88 -3.46 -12.52
N GLU A 111 -27.33 -2.32 -12.00
CA GLU A 111 -28.61 -1.70 -12.38
C GLU A 111 -28.66 -1.42 -13.88
N ILE A 112 -27.62 -0.78 -14.44
CA ILE A 112 -27.53 -0.49 -15.88
C ILE A 112 -27.56 -1.78 -16.70
N GLN A 113 -26.84 -2.83 -16.27
CA GLN A 113 -26.86 -4.12 -16.96
C GLN A 113 -28.25 -4.78 -16.94
N GLN A 114 -28.98 -4.67 -15.82
CA GLN A 114 -30.35 -5.18 -15.71
C GLN A 114 -31.31 -4.40 -16.61
N GLU A 115 -31.21 -3.07 -16.63
CA GLU A 115 -32.01 -2.21 -17.50
C GLU A 115 -31.73 -2.52 -18.97
N GLN A 116 -30.47 -2.69 -19.37
CA GLN A 116 -30.11 -3.11 -20.73
C GLN A 116 -30.72 -4.47 -21.09
N LYS A 117 -30.71 -5.44 -20.17
CA LYS A 117 -31.36 -6.75 -20.38
C LYS A 117 -32.87 -6.59 -20.59
N LYS A 118 -33.54 -5.79 -19.76
CA LYS A 118 -34.97 -5.52 -19.87
C LYS A 118 -35.31 -4.79 -21.18
N LEU A 119 -34.52 -3.79 -21.55
CA LEU A 119 -34.68 -3.09 -22.82
C LEU A 119 -34.54 -4.04 -24.01
N ALA A 120 -33.54 -4.93 -23.99
CA ALA A 120 -33.37 -5.94 -25.02
C ALA A 120 -34.56 -6.89 -25.12
N GLN A 121 -35.18 -7.26 -23.99
CA GLN A 121 -36.41 -8.05 -23.98
C GLN A 121 -37.61 -7.28 -24.57
N ASN A 122 -37.78 -6.02 -24.19
CA ASN A 122 -38.85 -5.17 -24.71
C ASN A 122 -38.72 -4.95 -26.23
N LEU A 123 -37.51 -4.69 -26.73
CA LEU A 123 -37.25 -4.55 -28.16
C LEU A 123 -37.54 -5.84 -28.93
N ARG A 124 -37.22 -7.01 -28.35
CA ARG A 124 -37.58 -8.30 -28.95
C ARG A 124 -39.09 -8.49 -29.01
N ALA A 125 -39.81 -8.20 -27.92
CA ALA A 125 -41.27 -8.30 -27.89
C ALA A 125 -41.92 -7.36 -28.91
N LEU A 126 -41.46 -6.11 -28.99
CA LEU A 126 -41.95 -5.14 -29.97
C LEU A 126 -41.70 -5.60 -31.41
N ARG A 127 -40.49 -6.11 -31.70
CA ARG A 127 -40.17 -6.69 -33.01
C ARG A 127 -41.16 -7.80 -33.37
N ASN A 128 -41.49 -8.69 -32.44
CA ASN A 128 -42.42 -9.79 -32.67
C ASN A 128 -43.83 -9.28 -32.97
N SER A 129 -44.32 -8.29 -32.22
CA SER A 129 -45.63 -7.67 -32.45
C SER A 129 -45.70 -6.97 -33.81
N LEU A 130 -44.63 -6.25 -34.20
CA LEU A 130 -44.54 -5.60 -35.51
C LEU A 130 -44.51 -6.62 -36.65
N GLN A 131 -43.76 -7.72 -36.47
CA GLN A 131 -43.70 -8.81 -37.47
C GLN A 131 -45.09 -9.45 -37.69
N ALA A 132 -45.89 -9.61 -36.63
CA ALA A 132 -47.24 -10.17 -36.75
C ALA A 132 -48.18 -9.28 -37.59
N LEU A 133 -48.05 -7.96 -37.48
CA LEU A 133 -48.82 -7.00 -38.28
C LEU A 133 -48.41 -7.02 -39.76
N VAL A 134 -47.12 -7.16 -40.05
CA VAL A 134 -46.61 -7.24 -41.43
C VAL A 134 -47.03 -8.53 -42.11
N ASP A 135 -47.00 -9.65 -41.39
CA ASP A 135 -47.26 -10.96 -41.97
C ASP A 135 -48.74 -11.38 -41.93
N GLY A 136 -49.62 -10.63 -41.26
CA GLY A 136 -51.06 -10.95 -41.12
C GLY A 136 -51.33 -12.35 -40.59
N SER A 137 -50.40 -12.89 -39.78
CA SER A 137 -50.39 -14.28 -39.31
C SER A 137 -50.58 -14.32 -37.79
N SER A 138 -51.46 -15.20 -37.29
CA SER A 138 -51.69 -15.36 -35.84
C SER A 138 -50.40 -15.82 -35.12
N PRO A 139 -50.10 -15.33 -33.89
CA PRO A 139 -48.85 -15.61 -33.15
C PRO A 139 -48.58 -17.08 -32.81
N GLU A 140 -49.56 -17.97 -32.99
CA GLU A 140 -49.53 -19.37 -32.54
C GLU A 140 -48.59 -20.27 -33.38
N ASN A 141 -48.10 -19.81 -34.54
CA ASN A 141 -47.28 -20.62 -35.45
C ASN A 141 -45.76 -20.57 -35.22
N TYR A 142 -45.30 -20.11 -34.06
CA TYR A 142 -43.86 -19.90 -33.78
C TYR A 142 -43.32 -20.73 -32.60
N ILE A 143 -43.46 -22.06 -32.67
CA ILE A 143 -42.78 -23.02 -31.75
C ILE A 143 -41.26 -23.07 -32.00
N ASP A 144 -40.85 -22.60 -33.16
CA ASP A 144 -39.52 -22.66 -33.76
C ASP A 144 -38.40 -21.91 -32.99
N PHE A 145 -38.75 -20.87 -32.21
CA PHE A 145 -37.75 -20.05 -31.52
C PHE A 145 -37.38 -20.57 -30.12
N LEU A 146 -38.04 -21.64 -29.65
CA LEU A 146 -37.72 -22.30 -28.37
C LEU A 146 -36.71 -23.45 -28.55
N THR A 147 -36.60 -24.02 -29.75
CA THR A 147 -35.81 -25.24 -30.01
C THR A 147 -34.49 -24.99 -30.75
N GLY A 148 -34.28 -23.80 -31.31
CA GLY A 148 -33.02 -23.47 -32.00
C GLY A 148 -32.85 -24.17 -33.36
N GLU A 149 -33.85 -24.91 -33.82
CA GLU A 149 -33.86 -25.53 -35.14
C GLU A 149 -34.49 -24.56 -36.14
N THR A 150 -33.90 -24.42 -37.33
CA THR A 150 -34.59 -23.76 -38.44
C THR A 150 -35.60 -24.75 -39.01
N PRO A 151 -36.88 -24.40 -39.08
CA PRO A 151 -37.91 -25.31 -39.55
C PRO A 151 -37.65 -25.52 -41.03
N GLU A 152 -37.85 -26.75 -41.52
CA GLU A 152 -37.55 -27.18 -42.89
C GLU A 152 -38.12 -26.23 -43.98
N HIS A 153 -39.13 -25.46 -43.62
CA HIS A 153 -39.87 -24.53 -44.46
C HIS A 153 -39.35 -23.09 -44.44
N ILE A 154 -38.17 -22.82 -43.88
CA ILE A 154 -37.57 -21.47 -43.85
C ILE A 154 -36.11 -21.49 -44.28
N HIS A 155 -35.80 -20.64 -45.26
CA HIS A 155 -34.44 -20.32 -45.68
C HIS A 155 -34.00 -18.96 -45.11
N ILE A 156 -32.80 -18.89 -44.53
CA ILE A 156 -32.21 -17.62 -44.05
C ILE A 156 -31.24 -17.12 -45.11
N VAL A 157 -31.50 -15.92 -45.63
CA VAL A 157 -30.72 -15.30 -46.70
C VAL A 157 -29.29 -15.02 -46.23
N LYS A 158 -28.31 -15.55 -46.94
CA LYS A 158 -26.89 -15.30 -46.72
C LYS A 158 -26.40 -14.11 -47.52
N GLN A 159 -25.27 -13.57 -47.11
CA GLN A 159 -24.62 -12.45 -47.80
C GLN A 159 -24.38 -12.79 -49.28
N GLY A 160 -24.86 -11.92 -50.19
CA GLY A 160 -24.70 -12.08 -51.63
C GLY A 160 -25.72 -13.01 -52.32
N GLU A 161 -26.67 -13.57 -51.58
CA GLU A 161 -27.83 -14.26 -52.16
C GLU A 161 -28.85 -13.25 -52.72
N THR A 162 -29.54 -13.66 -53.78
CA THR A 162 -30.62 -12.90 -54.39
C THR A 162 -31.87 -13.78 -54.43
N LEU A 163 -33.05 -13.17 -54.54
CA LEU A 163 -34.31 -13.90 -54.54
C LEU A 163 -34.35 -14.94 -55.68
N SER A 164 -33.81 -14.60 -56.84
CA SER A 164 -33.67 -15.51 -57.98
C SER A 164 -32.76 -16.71 -57.69
N LYS A 165 -31.62 -16.50 -57.02
CA LYS A 165 -30.70 -17.60 -56.64
C LYS A 165 -31.38 -18.57 -55.66
N ILE A 166 -32.13 -18.03 -54.70
CA ILE A 166 -32.87 -18.84 -53.72
C ILE A 166 -34.00 -19.61 -54.40
N ALA A 167 -34.78 -18.94 -55.24
CA ALA A 167 -35.82 -19.55 -56.06
C ALA A 167 -35.27 -20.72 -56.90
N SER A 168 -34.15 -20.52 -57.60
CA SER A 168 -33.48 -21.58 -58.38
C SER A 168 -32.99 -22.73 -57.50
N LYS A 169 -32.39 -22.43 -56.33
CA LYS A 169 -31.88 -23.45 -55.40
C LYS A 169 -32.96 -24.41 -54.92
N TYR A 170 -34.16 -23.91 -54.71
CA TYR A 170 -35.30 -24.69 -54.22
C TYR A 170 -36.27 -25.12 -55.34
N ASN A 171 -35.94 -24.82 -56.61
CA ASN A 171 -36.78 -25.09 -57.77
C ASN A 171 -38.20 -24.50 -57.65
N ILE A 172 -38.30 -23.26 -57.17
CA ILE A 172 -39.56 -22.54 -56.97
C ILE A 172 -39.57 -21.34 -57.93
N PRO A 173 -40.67 -21.06 -58.64
CA PRO A 173 -40.79 -19.82 -59.42
C PRO A 173 -40.67 -18.59 -58.51
N VAL A 174 -39.86 -17.60 -58.92
CA VAL A 174 -39.67 -16.35 -58.15
C VAL A 174 -41.00 -15.69 -57.81
N VAL A 175 -41.95 -15.69 -58.74
CA VAL A 175 -43.31 -15.13 -58.53
C VAL A 175 -44.06 -15.85 -57.40
N GLU A 176 -43.94 -17.16 -57.32
CA GLU A 176 -44.56 -17.95 -56.25
C GLU A 176 -43.87 -17.70 -54.90
N LEU A 177 -42.54 -17.66 -54.90
CA LEU A 177 -41.76 -17.35 -53.71
C LEU A 177 -42.08 -15.94 -53.17
N LYS A 178 -42.25 -14.95 -54.06
CA LYS A 178 -42.70 -13.60 -53.71
C LYS A 178 -44.08 -13.60 -53.11
N LYS A 179 -45.05 -14.28 -53.74
CA LYS A 179 -46.42 -14.37 -53.24
C LYS A 179 -46.47 -14.99 -51.85
N LEU A 180 -45.74 -16.10 -51.64
CA LEU A 180 -45.66 -16.80 -50.37
C LEU A 180 -45.08 -15.91 -49.25
N ASN A 181 -44.11 -15.07 -49.59
CA ASN A 181 -43.42 -14.18 -48.66
C ASN A 181 -43.96 -12.74 -48.66
N LYS A 182 -45.08 -12.49 -49.35
CA LYS A 182 -45.69 -11.16 -49.50
C LYS A 182 -44.69 -10.07 -49.96
N LEU A 183 -43.74 -10.44 -50.82
CA LEU A 183 -42.72 -9.52 -51.33
C LEU A 183 -43.24 -8.73 -52.53
N ASN A 184 -43.19 -7.39 -52.41
CA ASN A 184 -43.58 -6.48 -53.49
C ASN A 184 -42.46 -6.25 -54.53
N SER A 185 -41.22 -6.61 -54.19
CA SER A 185 -40.04 -6.47 -55.06
C SER A 185 -39.13 -7.69 -54.94
N ASP A 186 -38.06 -7.73 -55.74
CA ASP A 186 -37.06 -8.80 -55.70
C ASP A 186 -35.93 -8.51 -54.69
N THR A 187 -36.01 -7.35 -54.01
CA THR A 187 -35.05 -6.94 -53.00
C THR A 187 -35.22 -7.77 -51.74
N ILE A 188 -34.13 -8.41 -51.32
CA ILE A 188 -34.03 -9.16 -50.08
C ILE A 188 -32.78 -8.76 -49.32
N PHE A 189 -32.81 -8.90 -47.99
CA PHE A 189 -31.73 -8.52 -47.11
C PHE A 189 -31.06 -9.74 -46.50
N THR A 190 -29.79 -9.60 -46.12
CA THR A 190 -29.09 -10.64 -45.35
C THR A 190 -29.82 -10.89 -44.03
N ASP A 191 -29.85 -12.14 -43.58
CA ASP A 191 -30.59 -12.66 -42.42
C ASP A 191 -32.12 -12.56 -42.52
N GLN A 192 -32.66 -12.17 -43.68
CA GLN A 192 -34.10 -12.24 -43.94
C GLN A 192 -34.54 -13.71 -44.00
N ARG A 193 -35.70 -14.02 -43.38
CA ARG A 193 -36.32 -15.34 -43.47
C ARG A 193 -37.22 -15.41 -44.69
N ILE A 194 -36.95 -16.35 -45.59
CA ILE A 194 -37.75 -16.66 -46.76
C ILE A 194 -38.47 -17.98 -46.50
N ARG A 195 -39.79 -17.92 -46.38
CA ARG A 195 -40.69 -19.06 -46.28
C ARG A 195 -40.64 -19.83 -47.60
N LEU A 196 -40.48 -21.14 -47.49
CA LEU A 196 -40.54 -22.10 -48.58
C LEU A 196 -41.90 -22.82 -48.53
N PRO A 197 -42.46 -23.23 -49.68
CA PRO A 197 -43.70 -23.99 -49.72
C PRO A 197 -43.55 -25.30 -48.96
N LYS A 198 -44.60 -25.69 -48.21
CA LYS A 198 -44.64 -27.00 -47.59
C LYS A 198 -44.70 -28.07 -48.67
N LYS A 199 -43.73 -28.98 -48.70
CA LYS A 199 -43.86 -30.18 -49.53
C LYS A 199 -45.09 -30.93 -49.02
N LYS A 200 -46.05 -31.19 -49.90
CA LYS A 200 -47.18 -32.08 -49.62
C LYS A 200 -46.70 -33.53 -49.59
#